data_AF-A0A965P4E8-F1
#
_entry.id   AF-A0A965P4E8-F1
#
_cell.length_a   1.000
_cell.length_b   1.000
_cell.length_c   1.000
_cell.angle_alpha   90.00
_cell.angle_beta   90.00
_cell.angle_gamma   90.00
#
_symmetry.space_group_name_H-M   'P 1'
#
loop_
_entity.id
_entity.type
_entity.pdbx_description
1 polymer ?
#
loop_
_entity_poly.entity_id
_entity_poly.type
_entity_poly.pdbx_seq_one_letter_code
_entity_poly.pdbx_strand_id
1 'polypeptide(L)'
;MKVTITYHDNQSFTIEEVVKLATDNYGKTAKVEVMPESTMAYDHIYFGLQQLVTHEQLSLLFEQNGNYQQDIRKLREEVLYKVTEIIDQVIIDNESKVG
;
A
#
# COMPACT_ATOMS: atom_id res chain seq x y z
N MET A 1 -11.06 5.02 29.52
CA MET A 1 -12.08 4.27 28.74
C MET A 1 -11.48 3.95 27.38
N LYS A 2 -11.65 2.72 26.86
CA LYS A 2 -11.11 2.31 25.55
C LYS A 2 -12.26 2.28 24.55
N VAL A 3 -12.09 2.89 23.38
CA VAL A 3 -13.06 2.92 22.29
C VAL A 3 -12.36 2.43 21.02
N THR A 4 -13.03 1.58 20.23
CA THR A 4 -12.55 1.06 18.95
C THR A 4 -13.56 1.41 17.87
N ILE A 5 -13.09 2.00 16.76
CA ILE A 5 -13.91 2.45 15.64
C ILE A 5 -13.43 1.69 14.40
N THR A 6 -14.36 1.09 13.65
CA THR A 6 -14.08 0.34 12.43
C THR A 6 -15.02 0.83 11.35
N TYR A 7 -14.47 1.16 10.19
CA TYR A 7 -15.23 1.62 9.02
C TYR A 7 -14.45 1.30 7.75
N HIS A 8 -15.16 1.32 6.61
CA HIS A 8 -14.55 1.22 5.28
C HIS A 8 -14.28 2.64 4.79
N ASP A 9 -13.02 2.95 4.50
CA ASP A 9 -12.64 4.22 3.92
C ASP A 9 -12.64 4.13 2.40
N ASN A 10 -13.49 4.94 1.77
CA ASN A 10 -13.67 4.97 0.33
C ASN A 10 -13.20 6.32 -0.27
N GLN A 11 -12.62 7.20 0.55
CA GLN A 11 -12.27 8.57 0.18
C GLN A 11 -10.76 8.81 0.19
N SER A 12 -10.03 8.23 1.14
CA SER A 12 -8.58 8.39 1.20
C SER A 12 -7.89 7.59 0.11
N PHE A 13 -6.91 8.20 -0.55
CA PHE A 13 -6.05 7.53 -1.52
C PHE A 13 -4.86 6.87 -0.83
N THR A 14 -4.32 7.48 0.22
CA THR A 14 -3.13 6.97 0.93
C THR A 14 -3.38 6.77 2.43
N ILE A 15 -2.57 5.92 3.07
CA ILE A 15 -2.66 5.70 4.53
C ILE A 15 -2.38 6.99 5.30
N GLU A 16 -1.52 7.88 4.80
CA GLU A 16 -1.21 9.15 5.44
C GLU A 16 -2.45 10.03 5.59
N GLU A 17 -3.34 10.03 4.60
CA GLU A 17 -4.62 10.76 4.66
C GLU A 17 -5.53 10.16 5.73
N VAL A 18 -5.63 8.83 5.81
CA VAL A 18 -6.38 8.12 6.86
C VAL A 18 -5.84 8.46 8.25
N VAL A 19 -4.52 8.40 8.42
CA VAL A 19 -3.84 8.68 9.69
C VAL A 19 -4.03 10.13 10.10
N LYS A 20 -3.90 11.06 9.15
CA LYS A 20 -4.12 12.49 9.39
C LYS A 20 -5.56 12.75 9.83
N LEU A 21 -6.54 12.23 9.10
CA LEU A 21 -7.96 12.40 9.43
C LEU A 21 -8.29 11.84 10.82
N ALA A 22 -7.78 10.65 11.15
CA ALA A 22 -7.97 10.05 12.46
C ALA A 22 -7.29 10.86 13.58
N THR A 23 -6.10 11.41 13.32
CA THR A 23 -5.37 12.26 14.26
C THR A 23 -6.09 13.59 14.49
N ASP A 24 -6.64 14.19 13.43
CA ASP A 24 -7.38 15.45 13.51
C ASP A 24 -8.70 15.26 14.27
N ASN A 25 -9.38 14.12 14.10
CA ASN A 25 -10.66 13.83 14.75
C ASN A 25 -10.53 13.32 16.20
N TYR A 26 -9.52 12.50 16.49
CA TYR A 26 -9.40 11.78 17.77
C TYR A 26 -8.13 12.13 18.58
N GLY A 27 -7.27 12.99 18.03
CA GLY A 27 -6.05 13.47 18.68
C GLY A 27 -4.80 12.62 18.41
N LYS A 28 -3.63 13.14 18.81
CA LYS A 28 -2.29 12.57 18.55
C LYS A 28 -2.04 11.18 19.14
N THR A 29 -2.88 10.73 20.08
CA THR A 29 -2.78 9.41 20.69
C THR A 29 -3.62 8.35 19.96
N ALA A 30 -4.30 8.72 18.87
CA ALA A 30 -5.05 7.78 18.05
C ALA A 30 -4.10 6.74 17.44
N LYS A 31 -4.46 5.47 17.58
CA LYS A 31 -3.81 4.37 16.87
C LYS A 31 -4.68 4.01 15.66
N VAL A 32 -4.07 4.05 14.48
CA VAL A 32 -4.74 3.72 13.21
C VAL A 32 -4.16 2.43 12.69
N GLU A 33 -5.04 1.51 12.31
CA GLU A 33 -4.68 0.25 11.68
C GLU A 33 -5.50 0.16 10.39
N VAL A 34 -4.80 0.06 9.26
CA VAL A 34 -5.40 -0.01 7.93
C VAL A 34 -5.11 -1.40 7.37
N MET A 35 -6.15 -2.07 6.90
CA MET A 35 -6.11 -3.46 6.45
C MET A 35 -6.95 -3.64 5.19
N PRO A 36 -6.66 -4.66 4.36
CA PRO A 36 -7.54 -5.01 3.24
C PRO A 36 -8.91 -5.45 3.75
N GLU A 37 -9.90 -5.39 2.86
CA GLU A 37 -11.29 -5.73 3.18
C GLU A 37 -11.50 -7.22 3.50
N SER A 38 -10.62 -8.08 3.02
CA SER A 38 -10.68 -9.52 3.23
C SER A 38 -9.31 -10.10 3.60
N THR A 39 -9.34 -11.28 4.21
CA THR A 39 -8.13 -12.05 4.59
C THR A 39 -7.60 -12.92 3.45
N MET A 40 -8.14 -12.81 2.23
CA MET A 40 -7.63 -13.54 1.08
C MET A 40 -6.24 -13.02 0.71
N ALA A 41 -5.32 -13.94 0.39
CA ALA A 41 -3.93 -13.58 0.09
C ALA A 41 -3.81 -12.56 -1.06
N TYR A 42 -4.65 -12.68 -2.09
CA TYR A 42 -4.66 -11.74 -3.22
C TYR A 42 -5.06 -10.32 -2.81
N ASP A 43 -5.95 -10.16 -1.83
CA ASP A 43 -6.38 -8.84 -1.36
C ASP A 43 -5.27 -8.19 -0.53
N HIS A 44 -4.52 -8.97 0.25
CA HIS A 44 -3.30 -8.50 0.91
C HIS A 44 -2.22 -8.07 -0.08
N ILE A 45 -2.04 -8.83 -1.17
CA ILE A 45 -1.10 -8.47 -2.24
C ILE A 45 -1.55 -7.17 -2.90
N TYR A 46 -2.82 -7.06 -3.29
CA TYR A 46 -3.37 -5.85 -3.90
C TYR A 46 -3.21 -4.63 -2.98
N PHE A 47 -3.56 -4.77 -1.70
CA PHE A 47 -3.39 -3.72 -0.71
C PHE A 47 -1.93 -3.31 -0.55
N GLY A 48 -1.01 -4.27 -0.44
CA GLY A 48 0.42 -3.99 -0.37
C GLY A 48 0.94 -3.25 -1.61
N LEU A 49 0.53 -3.68 -2.81
CA LEU A 49 0.86 -2.99 -4.05
C LEU A 49 0.31 -1.57 -4.10
N GLN A 50 -0.93 -1.36 -3.62
CA GLN A 50 -1.52 -0.03 -3.51
C GLN A 50 -0.67 0.88 -2.61
N GLN A 51 -0.19 0.37 -1.46
CA GLN A 51 0.71 1.15 -0.59
C GLN A 51 2.04 1.51 -1.26
N LEU A 52 2.56 0.67 -2.16
CA LEU A 52 3.81 0.95 -2.89
C LEU A 52 3.62 1.91 -4.06
N VAL A 53 2.46 1.88 -4.73
CA VAL A 53 2.24 2.58 -6.00
C VAL A 53 1.54 3.92 -5.81
N THR A 54 0.53 4.01 -4.94
CA THR A 54 -0.44 5.12 -4.99
C THR A 54 0.21 6.49 -4.73
N HIS A 55 1.06 6.62 -3.72
CA HIS A 55 1.71 7.90 -3.42
C HIS A 55 2.55 8.41 -4.61
N GLU A 56 3.36 7.52 -5.18
CA GLU A 56 4.25 7.87 -6.29
C GLU A 56 3.47 8.14 -7.57
N GLN A 57 2.46 7.32 -7.88
CA GLN A 57 1.60 7.52 -9.04
C GLN A 57 0.83 8.84 -8.97
N LEU A 58 0.29 9.20 -7.79
CA LEU A 58 -0.37 10.49 -7.61
C LEU A 58 0.60 11.64 -7.84
N SER A 59 1.83 11.53 -7.30
CA SER A 59 2.87 12.53 -7.54
C SER A 59 3.14 12.71 -9.03
N LEU A 60 3.34 11.61 -9.77
CA LEU A 60 3.54 11.63 -11.23
C LEU A 60 2.35 12.23 -12.00
N LEU A 61 1.11 12.01 -11.55
CA LEU A 61 -0.09 12.57 -12.19
C LEU A 61 -0.17 14.10 -12.06
N PHE A 62 0.34 14.66 -10.97
CA PHE A 62 0.33 16.11 -10.73
C PHE A 62 1.54 16.84 -11.30
N GLU A 63 2.57 16.12 -11.77
CA GLU A 63 3.68 16.73 -12.50
C GLU A 63 3.24 17.23 -13.90
N GLN A 64 3.51 18.50 -14.19
CA GLN A 64 3.09 19.16 -15.45
C GLN A 64 4.03 18.89 -16.65
N ASN A 65 4.91 17.91 -16.54
CA ASN A 65 6.01 17.66 -17.48
C ASN A 65 5.63 16.76 -18.67
N GLY A 66 4.35 16.37 -18.82
CA GLY A 66 3.84 15.68 -20.03
C GLY A 66 4.36 14.26 -20.24
N ASN A 67 5.23 13.75 -19.36
CA ASN A 67 5.91 12.46 -19.49
C ASN A 67 5.28 11.33 -18.68
N TYR A 68 4.11 11.56 -18.08
CA TYR A 68 3.43 10.60 -17.19
C TYR A 68 3.41 9.16 -17.71
N GLN A 69 3.14 8.95 -19.00
CA GLN A 69 3.09 7.61 -19.59
C GLN A 69 4.44 6.88 -19.59
N GLN A 70 5.55 7.61 -19.68
CA GLN A 70 6.89 7.04 -19.58
C GLN A 70 7.22 6.74 -18.12
N ASP A 71 6.90 7.67 -17.21
CA ASP A 71 7.30 7.53 -15.81
C ASP A 71 6.45 6.50 -15.06
N ILE A 72 5.15 6.37 -15.37
CA ILE A 72 4.32 5.29 -14.82
C ILE A 72 4.80 3.89 -15.25
N ARG A 73 5.41 3.77 -16.44
CA ARG A 73 6.03 2.50 -16.88
C ARG A 73 7.26 2.17 -16.05
N LYS A 74 8.12 3.15 -15.78
CA LYS A 74 9.28 2.98 -14.89
C LYS A 74 8.85 2.58 -13.49
N LEU A 75 7.86 3.27 -12.91
CA LEU A 75 7.31 2.93 -11.60
C LEU A 75 6.81 1.48 -11.56
N ARG A 76 6.04 1.07 -12.58
CA ARG A 76 5.55 -0.30 -12.70
C ARG A 76 6.69 -1.32 -12.82
N GLU A 77 7.72 -1.04 -13.61
CA GLU A 77 8.89 -1.91 -13.77
C GLU A 77 9.66 -2.07 -12.45
N GLU A 78 9.86 -0.98 -11.71
CA GLU A 78 10.50 -0.99 -10.39
C GLU A 78 9.71 -1.84 -9.38
N VAL A 79 8.40 -1.64 -9.31
CA VAL A 79 7.53 -2.40 -8.39
C VAL A 79 7.51 -3.87 -8.78
N LEU A 80 7.42 -4.19 -10.08
CA LEU A 80 7.43 -5.57 -10.55
C LEU A 80 8.75 -6.28 -10.21
N TYR A 81 9.88 -5.59 -10.35
CA TYR A 81 11.19 -6.11 -9.96
C TYR A 81 11.21 -6.50 -8.47
N LYS A 82 10.82 -5.57 -7.57
CA LYS A 82 10.78 -5.81 -6.13
C LYS A 82 9.83 -6.95 -5.74
N VAL A 83 8.66 -7.03 -6.37
CA VAL A 83 7.69 -8.11 -6.14
C VAL A 83 8.24 -9.46 -6.57
N THR A 84 8.98 -9.50 -7.69
CA THR A 84 9.63 -10.72 -8.18
C THR A 84 10.65 -11.22 -7.17
N GLU A 85 11.49 -10.35 -6.61
CA GLU A 85 12.45 -10.73 -5.56
C GLU A 85 11.77 -11.33 -4.32
N ILE A 86 10.60 -10.78 -3.91
CA ILE A 86 9.82 -11.34 -2.79
C ILE A 86 9.30 -12.74 -3.13
N ILE A 87 8.81 -12.95 -4.35
CA ILE A 87 8.34 -14.26 -4.81
C ILE A 87 9.48 -15.26 -4.79
N ASP A 88 10.65 -14.89 -5.32
CA ASP A 88 11.84 -15.74 -5.36
C ASP A 88 12.27 -16.13 -3.93
N GLN A 89 12.29 -15.17 -2.99
CA GLN A 89 12.60 -15.45 -1.59
C GLN A 89 11.61 -16.44 -0.96
N VAL A 90 10.31 -16.29 -1.23
CA VAL A 90 9.29 -17.23 -0.72
C VAL A 90 9.51 -18.65 -1.26
N ILE A 91 9.93 -18.78 -2.51
CA ILE A 91 10.27 -20.09 -3.10
C ILE A 91 11.48 -20.70 -2.37
N ILE A 92 12.57 -19.94 -2.21
CA ILE A 92 13.78 -20.37 -1.49
C ILE A 92 13.44 -20.80 -0.06
N ASP A 93 12.63 -20.01 0.65
CA ASP A 93 12.21 -20.31 2.02
C ASP A 93 11.38 -21.59 2.12
N ASN A 94 10.59 -21.91 1.08
CA ASN A 94 9.82 -23.14 1.04
C ASN A 94 10.71 -24.35 0.72
N GLU A 95 11.62 -24.22 -0.24
CA GLU A 95 12.57 -25.27 -0.61
C GLU A 95 13.50 -25.63 0.56
N SER A 96 14.00 -24.63 1.28
CA SER A 96 14.88 -24.82 2.44
C SER A 96 14.22 -25.53 3.64
N LYS A 97 12.89 -25.57 3.71
CA LYS A 97 12.16 -26.30 4.76
C LYS A 97 11.96 -27.77 4.45
N VAL A 98 12.07 -28.15 3.18
CA VAL A 98 11.85 -29.52 2.72
C VAL A 98 13.17 -30.28 2.56
N GLY A 99 14.28 -29.57 2.30
CA GLY A 99 15.64 -30.13 2.27
C GLY A 99 16.25 -30.29 3.66
#